data_AF-A0A849FRS4-F1
#
_entry.id   AF-A0A849FRS4-F1
#
_cell.length_a   1.000
_cell.length_b   1.000
_cell.length_c   1.000
_cell.angle_alpha   90.00
_cell.angle_beta   90.00
_cell.angle_gamma   90.00
#
_symmetry.space_group_name_H-M   'P 1'
#
loop_
_entity.id
_entity.type
_entity.pdbx_description
1 polymer ?
#
loop_
_entity_poly.entity_id
_entity_poly.type
_entity_poly.pdbx_seq_one_letter_code
_entity_poly.pdbx_strand_id
1 'polypeptide(L)' 'METELPIEDVLDEVIAALRATGTCVLQAPPGAGKTTRVPLALLEAGVSKGRIVMLE' A
#
# COMPACT_ATOMS: atom_id res chain seq x y z
N MET A 1 0.65 3.43 -22.24
CA MET A 1 1.17 2.18 -21.66
C MET A 1 1.62 2.54 -20.26
N GLU A 2 0.74 2.37 -19.27
CA GLU A 2 1.18 2.49 -17.87
C GLU A 2 2.02 1.25 -17.59
N THR A 3 3.31 1.46 -17.36
CA THR A 3 4.16 0.43 -16.77
C THR A 3 3.63 0.18 -15.36
N GLU A 4 2.96 -0.94 -15.19
CA GLU A 4 2.46 -1.42 -13.92
C GLU A 4 3.64 -1.55 -12.95
N LEU A 5 3.52 -0.89 -11.79
CA LEU A 5 4.60 -0.88 -10.81
C LEU A 5 4.62 -2.22 -10.07
N PRO A 6 5.80 -2.76 -9.69
CA PRO A 6 5.89 -4.06 -9.01
C PRO A 6 5.06 -4.21 -7.73
N ILE A 7 4.63 -3.09 -7.13
CA ILE A 7 3.80 -3.08 -5.94
C ILE A 7 2.34 -3.46 -6.20
N GLU A 8 1.83 -3.28 -7.41
CA GLU A 8 0.42 -3.54 -7.74
C GLU A 8 0.06 -5.01 -7.48
N ASP A 9 0.98 -5.94 -7.74
CA ASP A 9 0.83 -7.38 -7.53
C ASP A 9 0.52 -7.78 -6.07
N VAL A 10 0.82 -6.91 -5.08
CA VAL A 10 0.71 -7.24 -3.65
C VAL A 10 -0.27 -6.34 -2.88
N LEU A 11 -0.88 -5.34 -3.52
CA LEU A 11 -1.73 -4.36 -2.82
C LEU A 11 -2.96 -4.99 -2.17
N ASP A 12 -3.61 -5.92 -2.86
CA ASP A 12 -4.80 -6.60 -2.34
C ASP A 12 -4.48 -7.42 -1.07
N GLU A 13 -3.33 -8.09 -1.05
CA GLU A 13 -2.86 -8.84 0.12
C GLU A 13 -2.53 -7.91 1.30
N VAL A 14 -1.88 -6.77 1.02
CA VAL A 14 -1.59 -5.74 2.04
C VAL A 14 -2.87 -5.20 2.66
N ILE A 15 -3.87 -4.86 1.83
CA ILE A 15 -5.17 -4.36 2.28
C ILE A 15 -5.88 -5.41 3.12
N ALA A 16 -5.90 -6.67 2.67
CA ALA A 16 -6.51 -7.77 3.41
C ALA A 16 -5.84 -7.98 4.79
N ALA A 17 -4.51 -7.99 4.84
CA ALA A 17 -3.74 -8.11 6.07
C ALA A 17 -4.04 -6.96 7.05
N LEU A 18 -4.07 -5.72 6.57
CA LEU A 18 -4.39 -4.55 7.38
C LEU A 18 -5.83 -4.58 7.91
N ARG A 19 -6.80 -5.05 7.13
CA ARG A 19 -8.18 -5.21 7.62
C ARG A 19 -8.31 -6.30 8.68
N ALA A 20 -7.59 -7.40 8.52
CA ALA A 20 -7.68 -8.53 9.43
C ALA A 20 -6.92 -8.29 10.75
N THR A 21 -5.76 -7.64 10.69
CA THR A 21 -4.81 -7.57 11.83
C THR A 21 -4.46 -6.15 12.26
N GLY A 22 -4.76 -5.14 11.43
CA GLY A 22 -4.40 -3.75 11.69
C GLY A 22 -2.92 -3.41 11.44
N THR A 23 -2.06 -4.36 11.06
CA THR A 23 -0.63 -4.11 10.85
C THR A 23 -0.08 -5.02 9.75
N CYS A 24 0.77 -4.48 8.88
CA CYS A 24 1.42 -5.22 7.81
C CYS A 24 2.86 -4.73 7.65
N VAL A 25 3.80 -5.64 7.45
CA VAL A 25 5.18 -5.32 7.06
C VAL A 25 5.30 -5.57 5.56
N LEU A 26 5.54 -4.50 4.80
CA LEU A 26 5.67 -4.56 3.36
C LEU A 26 7.14 -4.34 2.96
N GLN A 27 7.75 -5.36 2.37
CA GLN A 27 9.09 -5.28 1.79
C GLN A 27 8.98 -5.23 0.27
N ALA A 28 9.59 -4.21 -0.34
CA ALA A 28 9.64 -4.06 -1.78
C ALA A 28 11.01 -3.46 -2.20
N PRO A 29 11.52 -3.80 -3.40
CA PRO A 29 12.78 -3.25 -3.88
C PRO A 29 12.70 -1.72 -4.11
N PRO A 30 13.84 -1.00 -4.13
CA PRO A 30 13.88 0.40 -4.52
C PRO A 30 13.24 0.61 -5.90
N GLY A 31 12.47 1.68 -6.07
CA GLY A 31 11.75 1.98 -7.31
C GLY A 31 10.46 1.18 -7.53
N ALA A 32 10.09 0.24 -6.64
CA ALA A 32 8.86 -0.56 -6.79
C ALA A 32 7.55 0.23 -6.68
N GLY A 33 7.59 1.51 -6.29
CA GLY A 33 6.39 2.33 -6.10
C GLY A 33 5.81 2.31 -4.68
N LYS A 34 6.50 1.69 -3.69
CA LYS A 34 6.02 1.57 -2.29
C LYS A 34 5.58 2.90 -1.65
N THR A 35 6.30 3.99 -1.93
CA THR A 35 6.06 5.31 -1.32
C THR A 35 5.01 6.09 -2.11
N THR A 36 4.79 5.74 -3.37
CA THR A 36 3.91 6.49 -4.29
C THR A 36 2.53 5.85 -4.40
N ARG A 37 2.44 4.52 -4.52
CA ARG A 37 1.17 3.80 -4.77
C ARG A 37 0.51 3.26 -3.50
N VAL A 38 1.27 2.75 -2.54
CA VAL A 38 0.70 2.14 -1.32
C VAL A 38 -0.20 3.12 -0.56
N PRO A 39 0.22 4.36 -0.27
CA PRO A 39 -0.64 5.30 0.46
C PRO A 39 -1.94 5.60 -0.28
N LEU A 40 -1.89 5.71 -1.62
CA LEU A 40 -3.06 5.95 -2.46
C LEU A 40 -4.01 4.75 -2.45
N ALA A 41 -3.49 3.53 -2.61
CA ALA A 41 -4.28 2.31 -2.56
C ALA A 41 -4.97 2.12 -1.20
N LEU A 42 -4.27 2.42 -0.09
CA LEU A 42 -4.86 2.38 1.25
C LEU A 42 -5.97 3.43 1.44
N LEU A 43 -5.82 4.62 0.83
CA LEU A 43 -6.82 5.68 0.84
C LEU A 43 -8.05 5.27 0.03
N GLU A 44 -7.85 4.79 -1.20
CA GLU A 44 -8.89 4.32 -2.12
C GLU A 44 -9.68 3.16 -1.53
N ALA A 45 -8.99 2.21 -0.89
CA ALA A 45 -9.62 1.09 -0.20
C ALA A 45 -10.33 1.50 1.10
N GLY A 46 -10.14 2.73 1.61
CA GLY A 46 -10.76 3.18 2.86
C GLY A 46 -10.34 2.33 4.06
N VAL A 47 -9.08 1.87 4.10
CA VAL A 47 -8.55 1.03 5.20
C VAL A 47 -8.56 1.80 6.52
N SER A 48 -8.42 3.12 6.46
CA SER A 48 -8.57 4.04 7.60
C SER A 48 -9.67 5.05 7.34
N LYS A 49 -10.42 5.41 8.40
CA LYS A 49 -11.37 6.53 8.40
C LYS A 49 -10.70 7.88 8.65
N GLY A 50 -9.41 7.87 9.00
CA GLY A 50 -8.64 9.04 9.39
C GLY A 50 -7.65 9.47 8.30
N ARG A 51 -6.51 10.01 8.74
CA ARG A 51 -5.42 10.43 7.87
C ARG A 51 -4.38 9.32 7.76
N ILE A 52 -3.78 9.16 6.59
CA ILE A 52 -2.58 8.35 6.38
C ILE A 52 -1.38 9.26 6.60
N VAL A 53 -0.48 8.85 7.49
CA VAL A 53 0.77 9.57 7.76
C VAL A 53 1.92 8.71 7.24
N MET A 54 2.77 9.29 6.41
CA MET A 54 4.03 8.70 6.02
C MET A 54 5.15 9.34 6.82
N LEU A 55 6.03 8.51 7.34
CA LEU A 55 7.20 8.94 8.10
C LEU A 55 8.45 8.71 7.25
N GLU A 56 9.47 9.54 7.50
CA GLU A 56 10.81 9.44 6.90
C GLU A 56 11.77 8.72 7.85
#